data_AF-A0A2W4SIT3-F1
#
_entry.id   AF-A0A2W4SIT3-F1
#
_cell.length_a   1.000
_cell.length_b   1.000
_cell.length_c   1.000
_cell.angle_alpha   90.00
_cell.angle_beta   90.00
_cell.angle_gamma   90.00
#
_symmetry.space_group_name_H-M   'P 1'
#
loop_
_entity.id
_entity.type
_entity.pdbx_description
1 polymer ?
#
loop_
_entity_poly.entity_id
_entity_poly.type
_entity_poly.pdbx_seq_one_letter_code
_entity_poly.pdbx_strand_id
1 'polypeptide(L)'
;MWKEIVLWLLVINLGIAFGAGIYEGRVVIPQWASIPPSEWPNTGLLFWVYVTTVPLTLLTLAGLVAGWLSQGPMRPWYLTAACIVIVERIATFSYFIPTMISLMDVEGPADAEVKATLSQWLLMNHGRHALTLAGWLAALKALSLSKASG
;
A
#
# COMPACT_ATOMS: atom_id res chain seq x y z
N MET A 1 -1.41 -25.93 -0.94
CA MET A 1 -2.45 -25.28 -1.77
C MET A 1 -2.93 -23.94 -1.22
N TRP A 2 -3.45 -23.86 0.02
CA TRP A 2 -3.99 -22.58 0.51
C TRP A 2 -2.93 -21.49 0.70
N LYS A 3 -1.70 -21.86 1.10
CA LYS A 3 -0.57 -20.92 1.30
C LYS A 3 -0.18 -20.24 -0.01
N GLU A 4 -0.20 -21.01 -1.10
CA GLU A 4 0.09 -20.56 -2.46
C GLU A 4 -1.05 -19.67 -2.98
N ILE A 5 -2.32 -19.99 -2.67
CA ILE A 5 -3.46 -19.13 -3.00
C ILE A 5 -3.33 -17.76 -2.33
N VAL A 6 -3.00 -17.72 -1.03
CA VAL A 6 -2.76 -16.46 -0.32
C VAL A 6 -1.60 -15.69 -0.95
N LEU A 7 -0.53 -16.37 -1.35
CA LEU A 7 0.61 -15.74 -2.00
C LEU A 7 0.23 -15.16 -3.38
N TRP A 8 -0.55 -15.88 -4.18
CA TRP A 8 -1.09 -15.40 -5.45
C TRP A 8 -1.94 -14.14 -5.26
N LEU A 9 -2.87 -14.17 -4.32
CA LEU A 9 -3.73 -13.02 -4.01
C LEU A 9 -2.92 -11.82 -3.53
N LEU A 10 -1.91 -12.05 -2.68
CA LEU A 10 -0.99 -11.01 -2.20
C LEU A 10 -0.22 -10.39 -3.37
N VAL A 11 0.32 -11.21 -4.28
CA VAL A 11 1.05 -10.73 -5.48
C VAL A 11 0.16 -9.87 -6.38
N ILE A 12 -1.06 -10.34 -6.66
CA ILE A 12 -2.00 -9.60 -7.52
C ILE A 12 -2.40 -8.29 -6.85
N ASN A 13 -2.77 -8.32 -5.57
CA ASN A 13 -3.19 -7.14 -4.83
C ASN A 13 -2.07 -6.10 -4.74
N LEU A 14 -0.83 -6.51 -4.43
CA LEU A 14 0.33 -5.62 -4.39
C LEU A 14 0.62 -4.98 -5.76
N GLY A 15 0.47 -5.72 -6.86
CA GLY A 15 0.61 -5.18 -8.21
C GLY A 15 -0.43 -4.09 -8.50
N ILE A 16 -1.71 -4.35 -8.15
CA ILE A 16 -2.79 -3.35 -8.29
C ILE A 16 -2.50 -2.13 -7.42
N ALA A 17 -2.17 -2.33 -6.15
CA ALA A 17 -1.91 -1.25 -5.19
C ALA A 17 -0.73 -0.37 -5.64
N PHE A 18 0.35 -0.97 -6.14
CA PHE A 18 1.51 -0.24 -6.64
C PHE A 18 1.17 0.57 -7.89
N GLY A 19 0.51 -0.05 -8.88
CA GLY A 19 0.10 0.63 -10.11
C GLY A 19 -0.87 1.76 -9.85
N ALA A 20 -1.89 1.52 -9.03
CA ALA A 20 -2.87 2.54 -8.63
C ALA A 20 -2.22 3.67 -7.84
N GLY A 21 -1.22 3.39 -7.00
CA GLY A 21 -0.49 4.39 -6.24
C GLY A 21 0.30 5.36 -7.12
N ILE A 22 1.01 4.82 -8.12
CA ILE A 22 1.69 5.64 -9.14
C ILE A 22 0.68 6.47 -9.91
N TYR A 23 -0.43 5.87 -10.34
CA TYR A 23 -1.48 6.57 -11.08
C TYR A 23 -2.09 7.71 -10.25
N GLU A 24 -2.40 7.46 -8.98
CA GLU A 24 -2.93 8.47 -8.08
C GLU A 24 -1.98 9.66 -7.95
N GLY A 25 -0.70 9.39 -7.64
CA GLY A 25 0.30 10.43 -7.45
C GLY A 25 0.60 11.26 -8.70
N ARG A 26 0.51 10.65 -9.90
CA ARG A 26 0.87 11.31 -11.17
C ARG A 26 -0.31 11.91 -11.92
N VAL A 27 -1.51 11.37 -11.73
CA VAL A 27 -2.68 11.73 -12.55
C VAL A 27 -3.81 12.25 -11.69
N VAL A 28 -4.15 11.61 -10.57
CA VAL A 28 -5.33 11.97 -9.76
C VAL A 28 -5.05 13.20 -8.90
N ILE A 29 -4.00 13.18 -8.08
CA ILE A 29 -3.68 14.29 -7.15
C ILE A 29 -3.53 15.64 -7.87
N PRO A 30 -2.80 15.75 -9.01
CA PRO A 30 -2.65 17.02 -9.71
C PRO A 30 -3.96 17.67 -10.17
N GLN A 31 -5.05 16.93 -10.29
CA GLN A 31 -6.34 17.47 -10.75
C GLN A 31 -7.07 18.28 -9.68
N TRP A 32 -6.79 18.02 -8.40
CA TRP A 32 -7.48 18.66 -7.27
C TRP A 32 -6.53 19.32 -6.27
N ALA A 33 -5.22 19.16 -6.39
CA ALA A 33 -4.26 19.78 -5.45
C ALA A 33 -4.33 21.33 -5.40
N SER A 34 -4.94 21.97 -6.41
CA SER A 34 -5.11 23.43 -6.47
C SER A 34 -6.48 23.94 -6.02
N ILE A 35 -7.46 23.05 -5.77
CA ILE A 35 -8.79 23.44 -5.27
C ILE A 35 -8.82 23.39 -3.73
N PRO A 36 -9.85 23.97 -3.07
CA PRO A 36 -9.97 23.94 -1.62
C PRO A 36 -9.89 22.50 -1.06
N PRO A 37 -9.18 22.25 0.06
CA PRO A 37 -9.04 20.92 0.63
C PRO A 37 -10.35 20.23 1.00
N SER A 38 -11.34 21.00 1.42
CA SER A 38 -12.71 20.53 1.70
C SER A 38 -13.42 19.95 0.47
N GLU A 39 -12.95 20.25 -0.74
CA GLU A 39 -13.49 19.74 -2.01
C GLU A 39 -12.67 18.57 -2.57
N TRP A 40 -11.58 18.16 -1.92
CA TRP A 40 -10.77 17.05 -2.40
C TRP A 40 -11.56 15.74 -2.40
N PRO A 41 -11.42 14.90 -3.44
CA PRO A 41 -12.08 13.61 -3.46
C PRO A 41 -11.49 12.70 -2.39
N ASN A 42 -12.35 12.05 -1.60
CA ASN A 42 -11.91 11.05 -0.63
C ASN A 42 -11.57 9.73 -1.34
N THR A 43 -10.40 9.68 -2.00
CA THR A 43 -9.91 8.47 -2.70
C THR A 43 -9.74 7.28 -1.76
N GLY A 44 -9.56 7.56 -0.46
CA GLY A 44 -9.62 6.60 0.64
C GLY A 44 -10.87 5.74 0.60
N LEU A 45 -12.04 6.38 0.56
CA LEU A 45 -13.35 5.73 0.51
C LEU A 45 -13.77 5.33 -0.89
N LEU A 46 -13.37 6.08 -1.92
CA LEU A 46 -13.74 5.80 -3.30
C LEU A 46 -13.00 4.57 -3.86
N PHE A 47 -11.80 4.27 -3.38
CA PHE A 47 -10.95 3.23 -3.95
C PHE A 47 -10.14 2.46 -2.90
N TRP A 48 -9.34 3.15 -2.08
CA TRP A 48 -8.30 2.48 -1.30
C TRP A 48 -8.81 1.52 -0.23
N VAL A 49 -9.99 1.78 0.33
CA VAL A 49 -10.61 0.89 1.31
C VAL A 49 -10.86 -0.50 0.73
N TYR A 50 -11.22 -0.58 -0.55
CA TYR A 50 -11.55 -1.80 -1.28
C TYR A 50 -10.35 -2.50 -1.91
N VAL A 51 -9.16 -1.91 -1.84
CA VAL A 51 -7.93 -2.49 -2.41
C VAL A 51 -6.90 -2.77 -1.33
N THR A 52 -6.62 -1.78 -0.48
CA THR A 52 -5.53 -1.88 0.49
C THR A 52 -5.99 -1.91 1.94
N THR A 53 -6.87 -1.01 2.38
CA THR A 53 -7.22 -0.91 3.81
C THR A 53 -7.80 -2.21 4.35
N VAL A 54 -8.77 -2.80 3.64
CA VAL A 54 -9.33 -4.11 4.03
C VAL A 54 -8.55 -5.26 3.39
N PRO A 55 -8.48 -5.39 2.04
CA PRO A 55 -7.96 -6.63 1.45
C PRO A 55 -6.46 -6.83 1.66
N LEU A 56 -5.62 -5.81 1.42
CA LEU A 56 -4.18 -5.95 1.62
C LEU A 56 -3.84 -6.21 3.08
N THR A 57 -4.52 -5.57 4.02
CA THR A 57 -4.31 -5.82 5.46
C THR A 57 -4.60 -7.28 5.82
N LEU A 58 -5.76 -7.81 5.39
CA LEU A 58 -6.11 -9.22 5.64
C LEU A 58 -5.15 -10.18 4.95
N LEU A 59 -4.78 -9.90 3.69
CA LEU A 59 -3.80 -10.69 2.94
C LEU A 59 -2.41 -10.64 3.57
N THR A 60 -2.03 -9.54 4.20
CA THR A 60 -0.75 -9.39 4.90
C THR A 60 -0.72 -10.28 6.14
N LEU A 61 -1.79 -10.27 6.95
CA LEU A 61 -1.91 -11.13 8.13
C LEU A 61 -1.96 -12.62 7.74
N ALA A 62 -2.81 -12.96 6.76
CA ALA A 62 -2.89 -14.32 6.23
C ALA A 62 -1.56 -14.77 5.61
N GLY A 63 -0.88 -13.87 4.90
CA GLY A 63 0.42 -14.09 4.27
C GLY A 63 1.53 -14.30 5.28
N LEU A 64 1.53 -13.58 6.40
CA LEU A 64 2.46 -13.81 7.50
C LEU A 64 2.30 -15.21 8.09
N VAL A 65 1.06 -15.62 8.37
CA VAL A 65 0.76 -16.97 8.89
C VAL A 65 1.13 -18.04 7.86
N ALA A 66 0.75 -17.86 6.59
CA ALA A 66 1.08 -18.77 5.49
C ALA A 66 2.60 -18.90 5.28
N GLY A 67 3.33 -17.79 5.34
CA GLY A 67 4.79 -17.75 5.25
C GLY A 67 5.44 -18.43 6.44
N TRP A 68 4.91 -18.25 7.65
CA TRP A 68 5.43 -18.90 8.86
C TRP A 68 5.31 -20.43 8.79
N LEU A 69 4.20 -20.91 8.23
CA LEU A 69 3.88 -22.34 8.03
C LEU A 69 4.44 -22.91 6.71
N SER A 70 5.13 -22.10 5.90
CA SER A 70 5.80 -22.54 4.68
C SER A 70 7.15 -23.17 4.99
N GLN A 71 7.60 -24.07 4.13
CA GLN A 71 8.92 -24.73 4.22
C GLN A 71 9.67 -24.57 2.91
N GLY A 72 10.98 -24.83 2.93
CA GLY A 72 11.82 -24.78 1.74
C GLY A 72 12.14 -23.37 1.24
N PRO A 73 12.64 -23.23 0.00
CA PRO A 73 13.24 -22.00 -0.51
C PRO A 73 12.30 -20.78 -0.60
N MET A 74 10.98 -20.99 -0.69
CA MET A 74 10.01 -19.89 -0.76
C MET A 74 9.81 -19.18 0.58
N ARG A 75 10.04 -19.86 1.71
CA ARG A 75 9.74 -19.36 3.07
C ARG A 75 10.40 -18.02 3.39
N PRO A 76 11.72 -17.83 3.24
CA PRO A 76 12.35 -16.55 3.58
C PRO A 76 11.78 -15.40 2.76
N TRP A 77 11.58 -15.59 1.46
CA TRP A 77 11.02 -14.56 0.57
C TRP A 77 9.58 -14.20 0.92
N TYR A 78 8.76 -15.19 1.30
CA TYR A 78 7.38 -14.94 1.70
C TYR A 78 7.34 -14.13 3.00
N LEU A 79 8.14 -14.50 4.01
CA LEU A 79 8.22 -13.75 5.26
C LEU A 79 8.78 -12.33 5.05
N THR A 80 9.80 -12.18 4.21
CA THR A 80 10.33 -10.85 3.83
C THR A 80 9.24 -9.98 3.20
N ALA A 81 8.47 -10.51 2.25
CA ALA A 81 7.36 -9.79 1.64
C ALA A 81 6.33 -9.35 2.69
N ALA A 82 5.90 -10.27 3.56
CA ALA A 82 4.94 -9.97 4.61
C ALA A 82 5.47 -8.89 5.58
N CYS A 83 6.72 -8.98 6.03
CA CYS A 83 7.32 -7.99 6.93
C CYS A 83 7.43 -6.60 6.30
N ILE A 84 7.84 -6.50 5.03
CA ILE A 84 7.90 -5.22 4.31
C ILE A 84 6.51 -4.60 4.23
N VAL A 85 5.50 -5.40 3.87
CA VAL A 85 4.12 -4.91 3.77
C VAL A 85 3.59 -4.52 5.15
N ILE A 86 3.92 -5.23 6.23
CA ILE A 86 3.55 -4.82 7.61
C ILE A 86 4.10 -3.43 7.93
N VAL A 87 5.37 -3.15 7.64
CA VAL A 87 5.97 -1.82 7.86
C VAL A 87 5.20 -0.75 7.07
N GLU A 88 4.89 -1.04 5.81
CA GLU A 88 4.12 -0.15 4.95
C GLU A 88 2.67 0.05 5.47
N ARG A 89 2.03 -0.99 6.00
CA ARG A 89 0.71 -0.90 6.63
C ARG A 89 0.74 -0.04 7.90
N ILE A 90 1.75 -0.24 8.76
CA ILE A 90 1.92 0.59 9.97
C ILE A 90 2.03 2.06 9.58
N ALA A 91 2.91 2.40 8.63
CA ALA A 91 3.04 3.77 8.14
C ALA A 91 1.72 4.31 7.55
N THR A 92 0.98 3.48 6.82
CA THR A 92 -0.31 3.85 6.23
C THR A 92 -1.32 4.25 7.31
N PHE A 93 -1.45 3.44 8.36
CA PHE A 93 -2.41 3.68 9.44
C PHE A 93 -1.96 4.77 10.43
N SER A 94 -0.66 4.95 10.64
CA SER A 94 -0.13 5.92 11.61
C SER A 94 0.10 7.33 11.04
N TYR A 95 0.32 7.44 9.72
CA TYR A 95 0.68 8.71 9.07
C TYR A 95 -0.23 9.02 7.89
N PHE A 96 -0.25 8.18 6.85
CA PHE A 96 -0.86 8.57 5.57
C PHE A 96 -2.38 8.81 5.66
N ILE A 97 -3.13 7.91 6.32
CA ILE A 97 -4.58 8.05 6.48
C ILE A 97 -4.91 9.23 7.41
N PRO A 98 -4.36 9.32 8.64
CA PRO A 98 -4.66 10.45 9.54
C PRO A 98 -4.30 11.81 8.93
N THR A 99 -3.14 11.92 8.27
CA THR A 99 -2.73 13.19 7.65
C THR A 99 -3.65 13.60 6.52
N MET A 100 -4.09 12.67 5.66
CA MET A 100 -5.01 13.02 4.57
C MET A 100 -6.38 13.45 5.11
N ILE A 101 -6.91 12.76 6.13
CA ILE A 101 -8.16 13.16 6.80
C ILE A 101 -8.03 14.57 7.38
N SER A 102 -6.93 14.86 8.08
CA SER A 102 -6.67 16.18 8.66
C SER A 102 -6.56 17.28 7.60
N LEU A 103 -5.98 16.99 6.43
CA LEU A 103 -5.89 17.97 5.34
C LEU A 103 -7.26 18.27 4.73
N MET A 104 -8.09 17.25 4.56
CA MET A 104 -9.43 17.38 3.98
C MET A 104 -10.43 18.11 4.91
N ASP A 105 -10.13 18.19 6.20
CA ASP A 105 -10.97 18.90 7.20
C ASP A 105 -10.73 20.42 7.22
N VAL A 106 -9.72 20.91 6.48
CA VAL A 106 -9.40 22.34 6.43
C VAL A 106 -10.41 23.07 5.55
N GLU A 107 -11.11 24.06 6.14
CA GLU A 107 -12.00 24.96 5.42
C GLU A 107 -11.25 26.09 4.71
N GLY A 108 -11.73 26.45 3.51
CA GLY A 108 -11.19 27.56 2.74
C GLY A 108 -10.01 27.19 1.83
N PRO A 109 -9.33 28.19 1.22
CA PRO A 109 -8.24 27.93 0.29
C PRO A 109 -7.03 27.28 0.95
N ALA A 110 -6.32 26.41 0.22
CA ALA A 110 -5.08 25.81 0.69
C ALA A 110 -4.01 26.89 0.92
N ASP A 111 -3.72 27.15 2.19
CA ASP A 111 -2.66 28.06 2.62
C ASP A 111 -1.26 27.43 2.49
N ALA A 112 -0.23 28.13 2.98
CA ALA A 112 1.15 27.67 2.89
C ALA A 112 1.39 26.38 3.70
N GLU A 113 0.71 26.19 4.83
CA GLU A 113 0.89 25.05 5.71
C GLU A 113 0.25 23.79 5.11
N VAL A 114 -0.96 23.90 4.57
CA VAL A 114 -1.64 22.81 3.84
C VAL A 114 -0.79 22.33 2.68
N LYS A 115 -0.25 23.27 1.87
CA LYS A 115 0.59 22.94 0.71
C LYS A 115 1.91 22.28 1.11
N ALA A 116 2.55 22.76 2.19
CA ALA A 116 3.77 22.17 2.70
C ALA A 116 3.53 20.74 3.21
N THR A 117 2.43 20.53 3.95
CA THR A 117 2.04 19.23 4.48
C THR A 117 1.68 18.24 3.36
N LEU A 118 0.91 18.67 2.35
CA LEU A 118 0.63 17.85 1.17
C LEU A 118 1.93 17.49 0.41
N SER A 119 2.85 18.43 0.27
CA SER A 119 4.14 18.20 -0.38
C SER A 119 4.99 17.17 0.39
N GLN A 120 5.02 17.27 1.72
CA GLN A 120 5.69 16.29 2.57
C GLN A 120 5.02 14.91 2.47
N TRP A 121 3.68 14.86 2.48
CA TRP A 121 2.92 13.64 2.31
C TRP A 121 3.25 12.95 0.98
N LEU A 122 3.31 13.71 -0.13
CA LEU A 122 3.68 13.22 -1.45
C LEU A 122 5.11 12.67 -1.49
N LEU A 123 6.07 13.37 -0.87
CA LEU A 123 7.45 12.91 -0.76
C LEU A 123 7.54 11.57 0.00
N MET A 124 6.87 11.46 1.14
CA MET A 124 6.83 10.22 1.93
C MET A 124 6.12 9.10 1.17
N ASN A 125 5.12 9.44 0.35
CA ASN A 125 4.38 8.47 -0.45
C ASN A 125 5.28 7.78 -1.50
N HIS A 126 6.34 8.44 -1.98
CA HIS A 126 7.36 7.76 -2.80
C HIS A 126 8.09 6.65 -2.03
N GLY A 127 8.44 6.90 -0.76
CA GLY A 127 9.01 5.88 0.12
C GLY A 127 8.05 4.72 0.37
N ARG A 128 6.77 5.04 0.57
CA ARG A 128 5.69 4.05 0.70
C ARG A 128 5.58 3.18 -0.56
N HIS A 129 5.60 3.78 -1.76
CA HIS A 129 5.60 3.03 -3.03
C HIS A 129 6.85 2.17 -3.22
N ALA A 130 8.02 2.63 -2.77
CA ALA A 130 9.23 1.82 -2.78
C ALA A 130 9.09 0.58 -1.88
N LEU A 131 8.48 0.72 -0.69
CA LEU A 131 8.15 -0.42 0.17
C LEU A 131 7.15 -1.37 -0.51
N THR A 132 6.07 -0.84 -1.10
CA THR A 132 5.09 -1.67 -1.83
C THR A 132 5.75 -2.44 -2.97
N LEU A 133 6.62 -1.80 -3.76
CA LEU A 133 7.37 -2.46 -4.84
C LEU A 133 8.32 -3.54 -4.30
N ALA A 134 9.07 -3.23 -3.24
CA ALA A 134 9.99 -4.20 -2.64
C ALA A 134 9.24 -5.42 -2.08
N GLY A 135 8.12 -5.21 -1.40
CA GLY A 135 7.24 -6.28 -0.92
C GLY A 135 6.66 -7.09 -2.07
N TRP A 136 6.26 -6.44 -3.16
CA TRP A 136 5.74 -7.10 -4.35
C TRP A 136 6.78 -7.98 -5.05
N LEU A 137 8.01 -7.47 -5.23
CA LEU A 137 9.11 -8.23 -5.83
C LEU A 137 9.52 -9.42 -4.95
N ALA A 138 9.53 -9.26 -3.63
CA ALA A 138 9.77 -10.37 -2.70
C ALA A 138 8.66 -11.43 -2.79
N ALA A 139 7.40 -11.02 -2.91
CA ALA A 139 6.26 -11.94 -3.08
C ALA A 139 6.33 -12.68 -4.42
N LEU A 140 6.67 -11.98 -5.52
CA LEU A 140 6.93 -12.59 -6.83
C LEU A 140 8.08 -13.59 -6.77
N LYS A 141 9.16 -13.27 -6.05
CA LYS A 141 10.28 -14.20 -5.84
C LYS A 141 9.82 -15.44 -5.08
N ALA A 142 9.06 -15.29 -4.00
CA ALA A 142 8.49 -16.42 -3.26
C ALA A 142 7.61 -17.28 -4.17
N LEU A 143 6.78 -16.64 -5.02
CA LEU A 143 5.89 -17.33 -5.94
C LEU A 143 6.66 -18.10 -7.02
N SER A 144 7.77 -17.55 -7.53
CA SER A 144 8.64 -18.24 -8.50
C SER A 144 9.27 -19.52 -7.92
N LEU A 145 9.42 -19.58 -6.60
CA LEU A 145 10.00 -20.72 -5.88
C LEU A 145 8.94 -21.72 -5.39
N SER A 146 7.64 -21.38 -5.43
CA SER A 146 6.59 -22.21 -4.83
C SER A 146 6.42 -23.57 -5.50
N LYS A 147 6.78 -23.69 -6.79
CA LYS A 147 6.75 -24.96 -7.54
C LYS A 147 7.97 -25.85 -7.28
N ALA A 148 9.09 -25.29 -6.80
CA ALA A 148 10.30 -26.05 -6.49
C ALA A 148 10.25 -26.71 -5.09
N SER A 149 9.20 -26.43 -4.33
CA SER A 149 8.97 -26.89 -2.96
C SER A 149 7.71 -27.77 -2.81
N GLY A 150 7.09 -28.16 -3.94
CA GLY A 150 5.96 -29.08 -4.01
C GLY A 150 6.41 -30.51 -4.27
#